data_AF-A0AB37AU75-F1
#
_entry.id   AF-A0AB37AU75-F1
#
_cell.length_a   1.000
_cell.length_b   1.000
_cell.length_c   1.000
_cell.angle_alpha   90.00
_cell.angle_beta   90.00
_cell.angle_gamma   90.00
#
_symmetry.space_group_name_H-M   'P 1'
#
loop_
_entity.id
_entity.type
_entity.pdbx_description
1 polymer ?
#
loop_
_entity_poly.entity_id
_entity_poly.type
_entity_poly.pdbx_seq_one_letter_code
_entity_poly.pdbx_strand_id
1 'polypeptide(L)'
;MRLIVELNGVDPTTGEDVCLSKCESGEYGHDFLLHKINTVLDEGAARYGGRLDSLRALHVELAVSISSDDESFRPAFSLDARTISKLSAAGAAFDFDPYL
;
A
#
# COMPACT_ATOMS: atom_id res chain seq x y z
N MET A 1 8.60 15.92 6.14
CA MET A 1 7.62 14.82 6.13
C MET A 1 7.76 14.02 4.85
N ARG A 2 7.69 12.70 4.95
CA ARG A 2 7.79 11.75 3.86
C ARG A 2 6.72 10.68 4.06
N LEU A 3 5.93 10.43 3.03
CA LEU A 3 4.95 9.36 2.95
C LEU A 3 5.41 8.38 1.87
N ILE A 4 5.48 7.10 2.20
CA ILE A 4 5.69 6.01 1.27
C ILE A 4 4.48 5.08 1.37
N VAL A 5 3.92 4.72 0.21
CA VAL A 5 2.92 3.66 0.09
C VAL A 5 3.46 2.66 -0.90
N GLU A 6 3.66 1.42 -0.46
CA GLU A 6 4.22 0.37 -1.30
C GLU A 6 3.42 -0.92 -1.18
N LEU A 7 3.32 -1.62 -2.31
CA LEU A 7 2.74 -2.95 -2.40
C LEU A 7 3.88 -3.91 -2.73
N ASN A 8 4.21 -4.73 -1.75
CA ASN A 8 5.21 -5.78 -1.86
C ASN A 8 4.50 -7.12 -1.97
N GLY A 9 5.19 -8.12 -2.49
CA GLY A 9 4.75 -9.51 -2.51
C GLY A 9 5.95 -10.44 -2.57
N VAL A 10 5.68 -11.73 -2.55
CA VAL A 10 6.67 -12.80 -2.68
C VAL A 10 6.37 -13.57 -3.95
N ASP A 11 7.34 -13.68 -4.85
CA ASP A 11 7.18 -14.49 -6.05
C ASP A 11 7.01 -15.98 -5.64
N PRO A 12 5.90 -16.64 -5.99
CA PRO A 12 5.63 -18.03 -5.57
C PRO A 12 6.58 -19.05 -6.21
N THR A 13 7.30 -18.67 -7.27
CA THR A 13 8.23 -19.52 -8.01
C THR A 13 9.63 -19.43 -7.43
N THR A 14 10.11 -18.21 -7.14
CA THR A 14 11.48 -17.97 -6.66
C THR A 14 11.57 -17.79 -5.15
N GLY A 15 10.48 -17.40 -4.50
CA GLY A 15 10.44 -17.03 -3.08
C GLY A 15 11.04 -15.66 -2.79
N GLU A 16 11.35 -14.87 -3.81
CA GLU A 16 11.97 -13.54 -3.64
C GLU A 16 10.92 -12.46 -3.42
N ASP A 17 11.29 -11.45 -2.62
CA ASP A 17 10.48 -10.25 -2.43
C ASP A 17 10.44 -9.43 -3.72
N VAL A 18 9.24 -9.03 -4.12
CA VAL A 18 8.99 -8.19 -5.30
C VAL A 18 8.19 -6.95 -4.92
N CYS A 19 8.69 -5.78 -5.32
CA CYS A 19 7.95 -4.53 -5.22
C CYS A 19 7.08 -4.36 -6.47
N LEU A 20 5.75 -4.42 -6.31
CA LEU A 20 4.78 -4.38 -7.41
C LEU A 20 4.39 -2.96 -7.78
N SER A 21 4.23 -2.08 -6.79
CA SER A 21 4.06 -0.65 -6.99
C SER A 21 4.49 0.11 -5.74
N LYS A 22 4.95 1.34 -5.95
CA LYS A 22 5.42 2.25 -4.89
C LYS A 22 5.12 3.68 -5.27
N CYS A 23 4.64 4.44 -4.30
CA CYS A 23 4.48 5.88 -4.40
C CYS A 23 5.17 6.55 -3.21
N GLU A 24 5.89 7.64 -3.48
CA GLU A 24 6.50 8.49 -2.46
C GLU A 24 5.97 9.92 -2.62
N SER A 25 5.71 10.60 -1.50
CA SER A 25 5.17 11.95 -1.47
C SER A 25 5.67 12.73 -0.25
N GLY A 26 5.79 14.06 -0.39
CA GLY A 26 5.94 14.98 0.74
C GLY A 26 4.62 15.45 1.33
N GLU A 27 3.49 14.99 0.80
CA GLU A 27 2.13 15.34 1.21
C GLU A 27 1.47 14.20 2.01
N TYR A 28 0.74 14.58 3.05
CA TYR A 28 -0.09 13.69 3.86
C TYR A 28 -1.44 14.36 4.10
N GLY A 29 -2.49 13.61 3.82
CA GLY A 29 -3.88 13.97 4.06
C GLY A 29 -4.72 12.72 3.88
N HIS A 30 -5.87 12.66 4.56
CA HIS A 30 -6.71 11.47 4.55
C HIS A 30 -7.09 11.02 3.14
N ASP A 31 -7.71 11.91 2.35
CA ASP A 31 -8.15 11.59 0.98
C ASP A 31 -6.97 11.31 0.04
N PHE A 32 -5.86 12.03 0.24
CA PHE A 32 -4.63 11.83 -0.52
C PHE A 32 -4.05 10.43 -0.27
N LEU A 33 -3.96 10.02 1.00
CA LEU A 33 -3.47 8.69 1.38
C LEU A 33 -4.37 7.59 0.81
N LEU A 34 -5.68 7.70 0.98
CA LEU A 34 -6.62 6.72 0.41
C LEU A 34 -6.49 6.64 -1.11
N HIS A 35 -6.34 7.77 -1.79
CA HIS A 35 -6.07 7.77 -3.23
C HIS A 35 -4.77 7.01 -3.55
N LYS A 36 -3.67 7.26 -2.84
CA LYS A 36 -2.39 6.56 -3.07
C LYS A 36 -2.48 5.06 -2.81
N ILE A 37 -3.11 4.63 -1.72
CA ILE A 37 -3.35 3.20 -1.44
C ILE A 37 -4.10 2.54 -2.60
N ASN A 38 -5.20 3.16 -3.04
CA ASN A 38 -6.00 2.63 -4.14
C ASN A 38 -5.25 2.58 -5.47
N THR A 39 -4.41 3.59 -5.76
CA THR A 39 -3.58 3.63 -6.96
C THR A 39 -2.51 2.55 -6.96
N VAL A 40 -1.80 2.39 -5.84
CA VAL A 40 -0.75 1.37 -5.69
C VAL A 40 -1.31 -0.04 -5.87
N LEU A 41 -2.52 -0.32 -5.35
CA LEU A 41 -3.23 -1.57 -5.58
C LEU A 41 -3.61 -1.79 -7.05
N ASP A 42 -4.18 -0.76 -7.70
CA ASP A 42 -4.59 -0.86 -9.11
C ASP A 42 -3.39 -1.04 -10.04
N GLU A 43 -2.28 -0.35 -9.78
CA GLU A 43 -1.04 -0.50 -10.56
C GLU A 43 -0.38 -1.86 -10.33
N GLY A 44 -0.35 -2.35 -9.09
CA GLY A 44 0.13 -3.69 -8.77
C GLY A 44 -0.66 -4.76 -9.53
N ALA A 45 -2.00 -4.67 -9.49
CA ALA A 45 -2.88 -5.53 -10.25
C ALA A 45 -2.65 -5.43 -11.77
N ALA A 46 -2.48 -4.22 -12.31
CA ALA A 46 -2.22 -4.02 -13.72
C ALA A 46 -0.90 -4.68 -14.17
N ARG A 47 0.14 -4.67 -13.33
CA ARG A 47 1.39 -5.39 -13.59
C ARG A 47 1.25 -6.90 -13.45
N TYR A 48 0.35 -7.37 -12.58
CA TYR A 48 0.20 -8.78 -12.26
C TYR A 48 -1.22 -9.29 -12.51
N GLY A 49 -1.46 -9.80 -13.72
CA GLY A 49 -2.71 -10.50 -14.07
C GLY A 49 -3.91 -9.59 -14.38
N GLY A 50 -3.79 -8.27 -14.23
CA GLY A 50 -4.78 -7.27 -14.65
C GLY A 50 -6.01 -7.17 -13.74
N ARG A 51 -6.06 -7.93 -12.63
CA ARG A 51 -7.16 -7.93 -11.67
C ARG A 51 -6.61 -7.88 -10.25
N LEU A 52 -7.41 -7.45 -9.27
CA LEU A 52 -6.95 -7.44 -7.89
C LEU A 52 -6.75 -8.85 -7.34
N ASP A 53 -7.64 -9.79 -7.66
CA ASP A 53 -7.60 -11.15 -7.12
C ASP A 53 -6.40 -11.98 -7.60
N SER A 54 -5.75 -11.62 -8.70
CA SER A 54 -4.49 -12.26 -9.10
C SER A 54 -3.36 -11.99 -8.12
N LEU A 55 -3.37 -10.85 -7.41
CA LEU A 55 -2.33 -10.52 -6.41
C LEU A 55 -2.26 -11.53 -5.25
N ARG A 56 -3.33 -12.29 -4.99
CA ARG A 56 -3.38 -13.30 -3.91
C ARG A 56 -2.29 -14.36 -4.03
N ALA A 57 -1.86 -14.67 -5.25
CA ALA A 57 -0.81 -15.66 -5.49
C ALA A 57 0.58 -15.19 -5.00
N LEU A 58 0.75 -13.88 -4.79
CA LEU A 58 2.00 -13.25 -4.36
C LEU A 58 2.04 -12.98 -2.85
N HIS A 59 1.02 -13.36 -2.07
CA HIS A 59 0.96 -13.06 -0.64
C HIS A 59 1.26 -11.58 -0.31
N VAL A 60 0.61 -10.67 -1.06
CA VAL A 60 0.99 -9.25 -1.04
C VAL A 60 0.76 -8.57 0.32
N GLU A 61 1.61 -7.60 0.62
CA GLU A 61 1.50 -6.68 1.74
C GLU A 61 1.50 -5.24 1.22
N LEU A 62 0.52 -4.45 1.67
CA LEU A 62 0.51 -3.01 1.44
C LEU A 62 1.02 -2.31 2.69
N ALA A 63 2.18 -1.67 2.60
CA ALA A 63 2.80 -0.92 3.67
C ALA A 63 2.58 0.59 3.48
N VAL A 64 2.17 1.26 4.55
CA VAL A 64 2.08 2.72 4.63
C VAL A 64 3.08 3.20 5.67
N SER A 65 4.03 4.00 5.22
CA SER A 65 5.22 4.38 5.96
C SER A 65 5.33 5.90 5.99
N ILE A 66 5.41 6.48 7.19
CA ILE A 66 5.44 7.94 7.35
C ILE A 66 6.59 8.35 8.26
N SER A 67 7.34 9.38 7.85
CA SER A 67 8.31 10.05 8.70
C SER A 67 8.12 11.57 8.67
N SER A 68 8.37 12.24 9.79
CA SER A 68 8.26 13.69 9.91
C SER A 68 9.21 14.21 10.97
N ASP A 69 9.86 15.35 10.71
CA ASP A 69 10.70 16.05 11.69
C ASP A 69 9.88 16.82 12.72
N ASP A 70 8.56 16.91 12.52
CA ASP A 70 7.62 17.53 13.47
C ASP A 70 7.21 16.54 14.56
N GLU A 71 7.77 16.69 15.76
CA GLU A 71 7.49 15.84 16.93
C GLU A 71 6.02 15.88 17.39
N SER A 72 5.23 16.86 16.95
CA SER A 72 3.80 16.95 17.25
C SER A 72 2.92 16.22 16.23
N PHE A 73 3.50 15.78 15.12
CA PHE A 73 2.78 15.08 14.07
C PHE A 73 2.33 13.70 14.54
N ARG A 74 1.02 13.43 14.42
CA ARG A 74 0.37 12.16 14.80
C ARG A 74 -0.47 11.70 13.63
N PRO A 75 0.10 10.97 12.65
CA PRO A 75 -0.66 10.53 11.51
C PRO A 75 -1.72 9.53 11.94
N ALA A 76 -2.95 9.81 11.54
CA ALA A 76 -4.09 8.92 11.69
C ALA A 76 -5.00 9.06 10.47
N PHE A 77 -5.64 7.95 10.10
CA PHE A 77 -6.61 7.89 9.03
C PHE A 77 -7.58 6.74 9.29
N SER A 78 -8.73 6.77 8.62
CA SER A 78 -9.64 5.63 8.52
C SER A 78 -9.58 5.03 7.12
N LEU A 79 -9.91 3.76 6.97
CA LEU A 79 -10.10 3.16 5.65
C LEU A 79 -11.57 3.25 5.25
N ASP A 80 -11.84 3.72 4.03
CA ASP A 80 -13.18 3.68 3.47
C ASP A 80 -13.54 2.26 2.96
N ALA A 81 -14.83 2.03 2.73
CA ALA A 81 -15.33 0.73 2.28
C ALA A 81 -14.73 0.29 0.94
N ARG A 82 -14.39 1.24 0.07
CA ARG A 82 -13.80 0.96 -1.24
C ARG A 82 -12.39 0.41 -1.09
N THR A 83 -11.59 1.04 -0.25
CA THR A 83 -10.21 0.66 0.04
C THR A 83 -10.16 -0.69 0.73
N ILE A 84 -11.03 -0.92 1.72
CA ILE A 84 -11.18 -2.23 2.38
C ILE A 84 -11.56 -3.31 1.37
N SER A 85 -12.51 -3.02 0.47
CA SER A 85 -12.93 -3.96 -0.58
C SER A 85 -11.78 -4.35 -1.51
N LYS A 86 -10.93 -3.38 -1.89
CA LYS A 86 -9.77 -3.67 -2.74
C LYS A 86 -8.68 -4.45 -2.02
N LEU A 87 -8.34 -4.07 -0.78
CA LEU A 87 -7.38 -4.82 0.06
C LEU A 87 -7.85 -6.28 0.21
N SER A 88 -9.14 -6.47 0.51
CA SER A 88 -9.76 -7.79 0.59
C SER A 88 -9.71 -8.53 -0.75
N ALA A 89 -10.04 -7.89 -1.87
CA ALA A 89 -9.97 -8.52 -3.19
C ALA A 89 -8.55 -8.99 -3.53
N ALA A 90 -7.55 -8.14 -3.25
CA ALA A 90 -6.13 -8.45 -3.41
C ALA A 90 -5.61 -9.53 -2.43
N GLY A 91 -6.33 -9.78 -1.34
CA GLY A 91 -5.86 -10.61 -0.24
C GLY A 91 -4.63 -10.02 0.43
N ALA A 92 -4.54 -8.68 0.47
CA ALA A 92 -3.38 -7.97 0.98
C ALA A 92 -3.36 -7.95 2.50
N ALA A 93 -2.20 -8.25 3.09
CA ALA A 93 -1.88 -7.76 4.43
C ALA A 93 -1.75 -6.23 4.40
N PHE A 94 -1.97 -5.59 5.54
CA PHE A 94 -1.87 -4.13 5.66
C PHE A 94 -0.97 -3.78 6.83
N ASP A 95 0.11 -3.07 6.55
CA ASP A 95 1.05 -2.57 7.54
C ASP A 95 1.02 -1.03 7.59
N PHE A 96 1.12 -0.49 8.79
CA PHE A 96 1.14 0.95 9.02
C PHE A 96 2.21 1.32 10.03
N ASP A 97 3.26 1.98 9.54
CA ASP A 97 4.38 2.47 10.33
C ASP A 97 4.41 4.02 10.33
N PRO A 98 3.85 4.65 11.37
CA PRO A 98 3.72 6.10 11.44
C PRO A 98 4.97 6.89 11.87
N TYR A 99 6.10 6.25 12.20
CA TYR A 99 7.27 6.94 12.78
C TYR A 99 8.62 6.32 12.36
N LEU A 100 8.79 6.10 11.06
CA LEU A 100 10.06 5.64 10.49
C LEU A 100 11.23 6.60 10.71
#